data_AF-A0A0E9WN98-F1
#
_entry.id   AF-A0A0E9WN98-F1
#
_cell.length_a   1.000
_cell.length_b   1.000
_cell.length_c   1.000
_cell.angle_alpha   90.00
_cell.angle_beta   90.00
_cell.angle_gamma   90.00
#
_symmetry.space_group_name_H-M   'P 1'
#
loop_
_entity.id
_entity.type
_entity.pdbx_description
1 polymer ?
#
loop_
_entity_poly.entity_id
_entity_poly.type
_entity_poly.pdbx_seq_one_letter_code
_entity_poly.pdbx_strand_id
1 'polypeptide(L)' 'MPSSLMIGCLAVAVSTHIKVDENEIEEARWFTRQQVIDVFTKNNQPTFTIPPRQAIAHQLIKHWIGVHANL' A
#
# COMPACT_ATOMS: atom_id res chain seq x y z
N MET A 1 14.35 10.74 -20.96
CA MET A 1 13.57 10.27 -19.79
C MET A 1 12.82 9.02 -20.20
N PRO A 2 12.80 7.94 -19.40
CA PRO A 2 12.01 6.76 -19.73
C PRO A 2 10.52 7.11 -19.67
N SER A 3 9.76 6.68 -20.68
CA SER A 3 8.30 6.74 -20.65
C SER A 3 7.78 5.48 -19.96
N SER A 4 6.85 5.62 -19.04
CA SER A 4 6.26 4.48 -18.30
C SER A 4 4.74 4.55 -18.37
N LEU A 5 4.12 3.39 -18.59
CA LEU A 5 2.68 3.17 -18.41
C LEU A 5 2.50 2.35 -17.13
N MET A 6 1.82 2.91 -16.13
CA MET A 6 1.55 2.21 -14.87
C MET A 6 0.23 1.44 -14.97
N ILE A 7 0.29 0.13 -14.76
CA ILE A 7 -0.90 -0.74 -14.69
C ILE A 7 -1.13 -1.09 -13.21
N GLY A 8 -2.20 -0.55 -12.63
CA GLY A 8 -2.54 -0.79 -11.23
C GLY A 8 -3.37 -2.07 -11.07
N CYS A 9 -2.95 -2.96 -10.17
CA CYS A 9 -3.62 -4.23 -9.91
C CYS A 9 -3.93 -4.40 -8.41
N LEU A 10 -5.00 -5.14 -8.10
CA LEU A 10 -5.24 -5.71 -6.78
C LEU A 10 -4.88 -7.19 -6.83
N ALA A 11 -4.11 -7.66 -5.86
CA ALA A 11 -3.66 -9.04 -5.79
C ALA A 11 -4.00 -9.66 -4.43
N VAL A 12 -4.20 -10.98 -4.41
CA VAL A 12 -4.41 -11.76 -3.19
C VAL A 12 -3.15 -12.57 -2.94
N ALA A 13 -2.50 -12.35 -1.80
CA ALA A 13 -1.32 -13.11 -1.41
C ALA A 13 -1.73 -14.54 -0.99
N VAL A 14 -0.93 -15.52 -1.40
CA VAL A 14 -1.12 -16.94 -1.04
C VAL A 14 -0.29 -17.38 0.18
N SER A 15 0.54 -16.48 0.71
CA SER A 15 1.40 -16.67 1.88
C SER A 15 1.62 -15.33 2.59
N THR A 16 1.95 -15.38 3.88
CA THR A 16 2.27 -14.21 4.71
C THR A 16 3.77 -14.03 4.94
N HIS A 17 4.61 -15.01 4.54
CA HIS A 17 6.06 -14.91 4.71
C HIS A 17 6.63 -13.80 3.82
N ILE A 18 7.42 -12.90 4.41
CA ILE A 18 8.14 -11.84 3.72
C ILE A 18 9.63 -12.17 3.76
N LYS A 19 10.26 -12.14 2.57
CA LYS A 19 11.70 -12.13 2.41
C LYS A 19 12.06 -10.89 1.58
N VAL A 20 12.75 -9.95 2.19
CA VAL A 20 13.12 -8.67 1.57
C VAL A 20 14.36 -8.87 0.69
N ASP A 21 14.36 -8.30 -0.52
CA ASP A 21 15.59 -8.10 -1.31
C ASP A 21 16.13 -6.71 -1.02
N GLU A 22 17.15 -6.64 -0.16
CA GLU A 22 17.75 -5.41 0.33
C GLU A 22 18.48 -4.61 -0.76
N ASN A 23 18.71 -5.20 -1.95
CA ASN A 23 19.27 -4.45 -3.09
C ASN A 23 18.22 -3.57 -3.78
N GLU A 24 16.92 -3.87 -3.61
CA GLU A 24 15.82 -3.15 -4.25
C GLU A 24 15.02 -2.30 -3.26
N ILE A 25 14.66 -2.86 -2.09
CA ILE A 25 13.84 -2.19 -1.09
C ILE A 25 14.39 -2.38 0.33
N GLU A 26 14.24 -1.35 1.16
CA GLU A 26 14.77 -1.33 2.54
C GLU A 26 13.91 -2.15 3.53
N GLU A 27 12.57 -2.06 3.42
CA GLU A 27 11.65 -2.72 4.34
C GLU A 27 10.37 -3.17 3.60
N ALA A 28 9.83 -4.33 3.98
CA ALA A 28 8.49 -4.74 3.61
C ALA A 28 7.77 -5.36 4.81
N ARG A 29 6.50 -4.99 5.00
CA ARG A 29 5.68 -5.48 6.12
C ARG A 29 4.20 -5.48 5.77
N TRP A 30 3.46 -6.33 6.45
CA TRP A 30 1.99 -6.30 6.43
C TRP A 30 1.48 -5.15 7.31
N PHE A 31 0.47 -4.43 6.80
CA PHE A 31 -0.28 -3.45 7.55
C PHE A 31 -1.72 -3.90 7.68
N THR A 32 -2.28 -3.79 8.88
CA THR A 32 -3.71 -4.01 9.09
C THR A 32 -4.51 -2.92 8.40
N ARG A 33 -5.76 -3.23 8.02
CA ARG A 33 -6.66 -2.26 7.42
C ARG A 33 -6.85 -1.01 8.29
N GLN A 34 -6.95 -1.19 9.61
CA GLN A 34 -7.09 -0.08 10.54
C GLN A 34 -5.86 0.83 10.56
N GLN A 35 -4.65 0.27 10.53
CA GLN A 35 -3.42 1.08 10.43
C GLN A 35 -3.40 1.93 9.17
N VAL A 36 -3.82 1.38 8.02
CA VAL A 36 -3.89 2.14 6.77
C VAL A 36 -4.95 3.25 6.88
N ILE A 37 -6.15 2.96 7.39
CA ILE A 37 -7.21 3.97 7.59
C ILE A 37 -6.74 5.09 8.54
N ASP A 38 -6.05 4.73 9.62
CA ASP A 38 -5.52 5.70 10.58
C ASP A 38 -4.52 6.66 9.90
N VAL A 39 -3.62 6.15 9.05
CA VAL A 39 -2.70 7.01 8.29
C VAL A 39 -3.41 7.93 7.29
N PHE A 40 -4.55 7.50 6.73
CA PHE A 40 -5.36 8.34 5.84
C PHE A 40 -6.16 9.43 6.56
N THR A 41 -6.49 9.23 7.83
CA THR A 41 -7.46 10.07 8.57
C THR A 41 -6.83 10.89 9.68
N LYS A 42 -5.70 10.44 10.25
CA LYS A 42 -5.03 11.06 11.40
C LYS A 42 -3.67 11.63 10.97
N ASN A 43 -3.44 12.90 11.30
CA ASN A 43 -2.15 13.59 11.09
C ASN A 43 -1.15 13.40 12.25
N ASN A 44 -1.51 12.66 13.30
CA ASN A 44 -0.60 12.44 14.44
C ASN A 44 0.26 11.21 14.21
N GLN A 45 1.56 11.45 13.97
CA GLN A 45 2.65 10.46 13.84
C GLN A 45 2.25 9.19 13.07
N PRO A 46 2.13 9.27 11.74
CA PRO A 46 1.75 8.11 10.95
C PRO A 46 2.85 7.03 11.02
N THR A 47 2.44 5.78 11.16
CA THR A 47 3.36 4.62 11.19
C THR A 47 4.13 4.45 9.88
N PHE A 48 3.62 4.99 8.78
CA PHE A 48 4.27 5.02 7.46
C PHE A 48 3.68 6.14 6.59
N THR A 49 4.35 6.50 5.50
CA THR A 49 3.92 7.57 4.60
C THR A 49 3.05 7.03 3.46
N ILE A 50 1.97 7.74 3.13
CA ILE A 50 1.13 7.46 1.95
C ILE A 50 1.56 8.37 0.79
N PRO A 51 1.66 7.84 -0.45
CA PRO A 51 1.97 8.66 -1.62
C PRO A 51 0.95 9.79 -1.85
N PRO A 52 1.32 10.85 -2.61
CA PRO A 52 0.40 11.95 -2.95
C PRO A 52 -0.86 11.46 -3.68
N ARG A 53 -1.96 12.21 -3.57
CA ARG A 53 -3.28 11.84 -4.13
C ARG A 53 -3.26 11.54 -5.63
N GLN A 54 -2.33 12.12 -6.39
CA GLN A 54 -2.20 11.93 -7.83
C GLN A 54 -1.52 10.59 -8.20
N ALA A 55 -0.83 9.94 -7.27
CA ALA A 55 -0.12 8.69 -7.53
C ALA A 55 -1.10 7.51 -7.67
N ILE A 56 -0.84 6.61 -8.63
CA ILE A 56 -1.64 5.39 -8.80
C ILE A 56 -1.64 4.53 -7.52
N ALA A 57 -0.51 4.50 -6.80
CA ALA A 57 -0.38 3.80 -5.52
C ALA A 57 -1.36 4.33 -4.46
N HIS A 58 -1.55 5.67 -4.38
CA HIS A 58 -2.52 6.26 -3.47
C HIS A 58 -3.95 5.80 -3.80
N GLN A 59 -4.30 5.76 -5.09
CA GLN A 59 -5.63 5.34 -5.53
C GLN A 59 -5.88 3.85 -5.25
N LEU A 60 -4.89 2.98 -5.46
CA LEU A 60 -4.98 1.56 -5.14
C LEU A 60 -5.20 1.32 -3.64
N ILE A 61 -4.43 2.00 -2.78
CA ILE A 61 -4.57 1.86 -1.32
C ILE A 61 -5.94 2.41 -0.86
N LYS A 62 -6.35 3.58 -1.36
CA LYS A 62 -7.65 4.17 -1.06
C LYS A 62 -8.82 3.27 -1.50
N HIS A 63 -8.69 2.63 -2.66
CA HIS A 63 -9.70 1.67 -3.12
C HIS A 63 -9.77 0.46 -2.19
N TRP A 64 -8.62 -0.15 -1.86
CA TRP A 64 -8.54 -1.32 -1.00
C TRP A 64 -9.17 -1.11 0.38
N ILE A 65 -8.96 0.05 1.03
CA ILE A 65 -9.60 0.36 2.33
C ILE A 65 -11.12 0.56 2.24
N GLY A 66 -11.68 0.70 1.03
CA GLY A 66 -13.13 0.78 0.78
C GLY A 66 -13.78 -0.55 0.41
N VAL A 67 -13.01 -1.55 -0.03
CA VAL A 67 -13.53 -2.87 -0.45
C VAL A 67 -13.96 -3.69 0.76
N HIS A 68 -15.20 -4.13 0.86
CA HIS A 68 -15.61 -5.05 1.93
C HIS A 68 -14.84 -6.37 1.82
N ALA A 69 -14.34 -6.88 2.95
CA ALA A 69 -13.73 -8.20 2.98
C ALA A 69 -14.84 -9.23 2.72
N ASN A 70 -14.85 -9.81 1.51
CA ASN A 70 -15.66 -10.97 1.21
C ASN A 70 -14.95 -12.19 1.84
N LEU A 71 -15.22 -12.41 3.13
CA LEU A 71 -14.96 -13.69 3.80
C LEU A 71 -16.29 -14.40 3.99
#